data_AF-A0A4Q6BIR0-F1
#
_entry.id   AF-A0A4Q6BIR0-F1
#
_cell.length_a   1.000
_cell.length_b   1.000
_cell.length_c   1.000
_cell.angle_alpha   90.00
_cell.angle_beta   90.00
_cell.angle_gamma   90.00
#
_symmetry.space_group_name_H-M   'P 1'
#
loop_
_entity.id
_entity.type
_entity.pdbx_description
1 polymer ?
#
loop_
_entity_poly.entity_id
_entity_poly.type
_entity_poly.pdbx_seq_one_letter_code
_entity_poly.pdbx_strand_id
1 'polypeptide(L)'
;MAQRRFLKLGKFVYVSADVLELKFAVSEEWSELLNDVKDLMSQKERRAVSTEESLFLLMSEFKRKHDPVFKAERAQVRNAGRALKTGCAKTASIASTNDQTTGSTCYSPTVDATSATPVAESDSIGNKINRYIPAASRHKLALRDSGKCSFVDRHGKRCNSSRWIQKHHVHHFAEGGSHDAENLETLCWAHHVMKHRH
;
A
#
# COMPACT_ATOMS: atom_id res chain seq x y z
N MET A 1 23.44 8.75 38.62
CA MET A 1 23.82 8.60 37.20
C MET A 1 23.15 7.35 36.65
N ALA A 2 22.30 7.45 35.63
CA ALA A 2 21.66 6.27 35.04
C ALA A 2 22.68 5.52 34.17
N GLN A 3 23.11 4.34 34.61
CA GLN A 3 23.89 3.43 33.76
C GLN A 3 23.02 3.02 32.58
N ARG A 4 23.37 3.52 31.38
CA ARG A 4 22.84 2.99 30.12
C ARG A 4 23.31 1.55 30.00
N ARG A 5 22.51 0.61 30.51
CA ARG A 5 22.66 -0.83 30.22
C ARG A 5 22.64 -0.99 28.71
N PHE A 6 23.83 -1.16 28.12
CA PHE A 6 23.96 -1.64 26.75
C PHE A 6 23.36 -3.05 26.71
N LEU A 7 22.08 -3.14 26.34
CA LEU A 7 21.45 -4.39 25.97
C LEU A 7 22.29 -4.98 24.85
N LYS A 8 22.98 -6.10 25.14
CA LYS A 8 23.73 -6.83 24.12
C LYS A 8 22.75 -7.18 23.00
N LEU A 9 23.01 -6.64 21.82
CA LEU A 9 22.23 -6.90 20.60
C LEU A 9 22.13 -8.42 20.42
N GLY A 10 20.91 -8.92 20.17
CA GLY A 10 20.57 -10.34 20.28
C GLY A 10 21.54 -11.25 19.51
N LYS A 11 22.00 -12.30 20.18
CA LYS A 11 22.91 -13.29 19.57
C LYS A 11 22.08 -14.43 18.99
N PHE A 12 22.19 -14.62 17.68
CA PHE A 12 21.73 -15.82 16.99
C PHE A 12 22.87 -16.84 16.96
N VAL A 13 22.58 -18.10 17.31
CA VAL A 13 23.54 -19.22 17.24
C VAL A 13 22.83 -20.41 16.61
N TYR A 14 23.46 -21.05 15.61
CA TYR A 14 22.95 -22.30 15.04
C TYR A 14 23.07 -23.43 16.07
N VAL A 15 21.96 -24.13 16.33
CA VAL A 15 21.89 -25.34 17.16
C VAL A 15 21.86 -26.59 16.28
N SER A 16 21.24 -26.49 15.11
CA SER A 16 21.31 -27.45 14.01
C SER A 16 21.41 -26.70 12.67
N ALA A 17 21.34 -27.41 11.53
CA ALA A 17 21.42 -26.80 10.21
C ALA A 17 20.37 -25.68 9.99
N ASP A 18 19.14 -25.91 10.43
CA ASP A 18 18.00 -25.02 10.19
C ASP A 18 17.40 -24.39 11.47
N VAL A 19 17.93 -24.72 12.66
CA VAL A 19 17.43 -24.21 13.95
C VAL A 19 18.41 -23.22 14.58
N LEU A 20 17.92 -22.02 14.86
CA LEU A 20 18.64 -20.92 15.48
C LEU A 20 18.16 -20.70 16.92
N GLU A 21 19.08 -20.68 17.88
CA GLU A 21 18.83 -20.16 19.21
C GLU A 21 18.91 -18.63 19.21
N LEU A 22 17.85 -17.98 19.71
CA LEU A 22 17.78 -16.53 19.92
C LEU A 22 17.85 -16.21 21.41
N LYS A 23 18.98 -15.64 21.87
CA LYS A 23 19.16 -15.17 23.25
C LYS A 23 19.21 -13.64 23.30
N PHE A 24 18.30 -13.04 24.08
CA PHE A 24 18.26 -11.61 24.37
C PHE A 24 17.76 -11.37 25.79
N ALA A 25 18.27 -10.31 26.43
CA ALA A 25 17.80 -9.87 27.74
C ALA A 25 16.62 -8.89 27.57
N VAL A 26 15.59 -9.04 28.41
CA VAL A 26 14.34 -8.28 28.35
C VAL A 26 14.07 -7.60 29.69
N SER A 27 13.23 -6.55 29.70
CA SER A 27 12.69 -5.99 30.94
C SER A 27 11.59 -6.90 31.50
N GLU A 28 11.32 -6.75 32.79
CA GLU A 28 10.21 -7.41 33.49
C GLU A 28 8.86 -7.09 32.81
N GLU A 29 8.59 -5.79 32.58
CA GLU A 29 7.46 -5.28 31.80
C GLU A 29 7.26 -5.98 30.44
N TRP A 30 8.36 -6.34 29.75
CA TRP A 30 8.30 -7.00 28.45
C TRP A 30 7.97 -8.49 28.58
N SER A 31 8.40 -9.13 29.67
CA SER A 31 8.04 -10.51 30.00
C SER A 31 6.56 -10.63 30.39
N GLU A 32 6.03 -9.66 31.13
CA GLU A 32 4.61 -9.57 31.47
C GLU A 32 3.77 -9.40 30.20
N LEU A 33 4.08 -8.41 29.37
CA LEU A 33 3.40 -8.18 28.08
C LEU A 33 3.43 -9.41 27.16
N LEU A 34 4.54 -10.14 27.13
CA LEU A 34 4.64 -11.38 26.34
C LEU A 34 3.73 -12.48 26.87
N ASN A 35 3.57 -12.59 28.20
CA ASN A 35 2.65 -13.56 28.80
C ASN A 35 1.19 -13.16 28.57
N ASP A 36 0.82 -11.89 28.75
CA ASP A 36 -0.52 -11.38 28.43
C ASP A 36 -0.91 -11.69 26.98
N VAL A 37 0.01 -11.46 26.03
CA VAL A 37 -0.22 -11.78 24.62
C VAL A 37 -0.36 -13.29 24.39
N LYS A 38 0.47 -14.12 25.04
CA LYS A 38 0.33 -15.59 24.97
C LYS A 38 -1.02 -16.06 25.50
N ASP A 39 -1.52 -15.48 26.59
CA ASP A 39 -2.81 -15.85 27.18
C ASP A 39 -3.99 -15.42 26.30
N LEU A 40 -3.95 -14.21 25.72
CA LEU A 40 -4.94 -13.76 24.72
C LEU A 40 -4.94 -14.68 23.48
N MET A 41 -3.77 -15.10 23.02
CA MET A 41 -3.65 -16.04 21.91
C MET A 41 -4.13 -17.45 22.29
N SER A 42 -3.85 -17.90 23.51
CA SER A 42 -4.29 -19.18 24.07
C SER A 42 -5.81 -19.26 24.17
N GLN A 43 -6.46 -18.18 24.64
CA GLN A 43 -7.92 -18.03 24.67
C GLN A 43 -8.53 -18.08 23.26
N LYS A 44 -7.90 -17.40 22.29
CA LYS A 44 -8.35 -17.35 20.89
C LYS A 44 -8.24 -18.72 20.19
N GLU A 45 -7.11 -19.40 20.34
CA GLU A 45 -6.82 -20.68 19.68
C GLU A 45 -7.30 -21.91 20.50
N ARG A 46 -7.82 -21.68 21.72
CA ARG A 46 -8.29 -22.70 22.68
C ARG A 46 -7.25 -23.76 23.07
N ARG A 47 -5.97 -23.38 23.10
CA ARG A 47 -4.83 -24.23 23.48
C ARG A 47 -3.67 -23.36 23.96
N ALA A 48 -2.79 -23.92 24.79
CA ALA A 48 -1.55 -23.24 25.14
C ALA A 48 -0.72 -22.92 23.88
N VAL A 49 -0.31 -21.66 23.75
CA VAL A 49 0.52 -21.15 22.64
C VAL A 49 1.96 -20.97 23.14
N SER A 50 2.93 -21.43 22.35
CA SER A 50 4.35 -21.31 22.71
C SER A 50 4.85 -19.88 22.48
N THR A 51 5.92 -19.49 23.19
CA THR A 51 6.56 -18.18 22.98
C THR A 51 7.03 -17.99 21.53
N GLU A 52 7.57 -19.04 20.92
CA GLU A 52 7.97 -19.04 19.50
C GLU A 52 6.79 -18.74 18.58
N GLU A 53 5.66 -19.42 18.78
CA GLU A 53 4.47 -19.26 17.96
C GLU A 53 3.83 -17.89 18.13
N SER A 54 3.74 -17.37 19.36
CA SER A 54 3.30 -16.00 19.63
C SER A 54 4.18 -14.97 18.92
N LEU A 55 5.51 -15.08 19.02
CA LEU A 55 6.45 -14.19 18.35
C LEU A 55 6.35 -14.30 16.82
N PHE A 56 6.25 -15.52 16.27
CA PHE A 56 6.11 -15.77 14.84
C PHE A 56 4.84 -15.12 14.27
N LEU A 57 3.70 -15.28 14.95
CA LEU A 57 2.44 -14.69 14.53
C LEU A 57 2.47 -13.16 14.63
N LEU A 58 2.98 -12.59 15.72
CA LEU A 58 3.19 -11.13 15.85
C LEU A 58 4.08 -10.56 14.73
N MET A 59 5.22 -11.20 14.44
CA MET A 59 6.13 -10.78 13.38
C MET A 59 5.48 -10.91 12.00
N SER A 60 4.71 -11.98 11.76
CA SER A 60 3.98 -12.21 10.52
C SER A 60 2.86 -11.19 10.31
N GLU A 61 2.11 -10.85 11.36
CA GLU A 61 1.09 -9.80 11.35
C GLU A 61 1.70 -8.42 11.11
N PHE A 62 2.82 -8.11 11.79
CA PHE A 62 3.54 -6.85 11.58
C PHE A 62 4.03 -6.73 10.14
N LYS A 63 4.68 -7.77 9.60
CA LYS A 63 5.11 -7.82 8.19
C LYS A 63 3.92 -7.62 7.26
N ARG A 64 2.84 -8.40 7.43
CA ARG A 64 1.60 -8.26 6.64
C ARG A 64 1.07 -6.81 6.69
N LYS A 65 1.01 -6.19 7.86
CA LYS A 65 0.45 -4.85 8.06
C LYS A 65 1.33 -3.72 7.48
N HIS A 66 2.65 -3.81 7.63
CA HIS A 66 3.59 -2.72 7.35
C HIS A 66 4.42 -2.86 6.06
N ASP A 67 4.59 -4.07 5.52
CA ASP A 67 5.31 -4.28 4.26
C ASP A 67 4.58 -3.57 3.09
N PRO A 68 5.28 -2.73 2.31
CA PRO A 68 4.67 -1.98 1.21
C PRO A 68 4.14 -2.88 0.09
N VAL A 69 4.73 -4.07 -0.12
CA VAL A 69 4.32 -5.04 -1.14
C VAL A 69 2.99 -5.67 -0.73
N PHE A 70 2.93 -6.31 0.44
CA PHE A 70 1.68 -6.88 0.96
C PHE A 70 0.56 -5.83 1.07
N LYS A 71 0.90 -4.57 1.39
CA LYS A 71 -0.06 -3.45 1.41
C LYS A 71 -0.60 -3.11 0.01
N ALA A 72 0.25 -3.15 -1.01
CA ALA A 72 -0.14 -2.94 -2.40
C ALA A 72 -1.01 -4.09 -2.94
N GLU A 73 -0.63 -5.35 -2.67
CA GLU A 73 -1.40 -6.55 -3.04
C GLU A 73 -2.82 -6.51 -2.44
N ARG A 74 -2.94 -6.25 -1.12
CA ARG A 74 -4.26 -6.09 -0.47
C ARG A 74 -5.09 -4.96 -1.11
N ALA A 75 -4.44 -3.88 -1.55
CA ALA A 75 -5.12 -2.80 -2.23
C ALA A 75 -5.61 -3.22 -3.63
N GLN A 76 -4.83 -4.02 -4.37
CA GLN A 76 -5.26 -4.62 -5.65
C GLN A 76 -6.47 -5.55 -5.45
N VAL A 77 -6.39 -6.52 -4.52
CA VAL A 77 -7.50 -7.46 -4.23
C VAL A 77 -8.78 -6.70 -3.86
N ARG A 78 -8.68 -5.68 -2.99
CA ARG A 78 -9.82 -4.83 -2.62
C ARG A 78 -10.38 -4.05 -3.81
N ASN A 79 -9.51 -3.53 -4.68
CA ASN A 79 -9.94 -2.75 -5.85
C ASN A 79 -10.59 -3.65 -6.92
N ALA A 80 -10.07 -4.86 -7.15
CA ALA A 80 -10.70 -5.87 -8.02
C ALA A 80 -12.08 -6.29 -7.50
N GLY A 81 -12.20 -6.56 -6.19
CA GLY A 81 -13.49 -6.85 -5.56
C GLY A 81 -14.49 -5.69 -5.62
N ARG A 82 -14.03 -4.44 -5.67
CA ARG A 82 -14.90 -3.27 -5.96
C ARG A 82 -15.33 -3.23 -7.41
N ALA A 83 -14.40 -3.40 -8.36
CA ALA A 83 -14.70 -3.40 -9.79
C ALA A 83 -15.75 -4.45 -10.16
N LEU A 84 -15.64 -5.68 -9.63
CA LEU A 84 -16.62 -6.75 -9.84
C LEU A 84 -18.03 -6.37 -9.34
N LYS A 85 -18.12 -5.75 -8.15
CA LYS A 85 -19.40 -5.26 -7.59
C LYS A 85 -20.00 -4.14 -8.43
N THR A 86 -19.19 -3.19 -8.90
CA THR A 86 -19.65 -2.07 -9.76
C THR A 86 -20.05 -2.54 -11.16
N GLY A 87 -19.43 -3.60 -11.70
CA GLY A 87 -19.84 -4.23 -12.96
C GLY A 87 -21.22 -4.89 -12.85
N CYS A 88 -21.43 -5.71 -11.82
CA CYS A 88 -22.70 -6.41 -11.58
C CYS A 88 -23.89 -5.44 -11.41
N ALA A 89 -23.67 -4.29 -10.76
CA ALA A 89 -24.69 -3.25 -10.62
C ALA A 89 -25.12 -2.61 -11.96
N LYS A 90 -24.25 -2.58 -12.97
CA LYS A 90 -24.56 -2.03 -14.31
C LYS A 90 -25.27 -3.03 -15.23
N THR A 91 -25.11 -4.33 -15.00
CA THR A 91 -25.81 -5.37 -15.77
C THR A 91 -27.24 -5.60 -15.27
N ALA A 92 -27.53 -5.30 -14.00
CA ALA A 92 -28.88 -5.44 -13.43
C ALA A 92 -29.89 -4.37 -13.92
N SER A 93 -29.42 -3.25 -14.47
CA SER A 93 -30.26 -2.12 -14.90
C SER A 93 -30.72 -2.17 -16.37
N ILE A 94 -30.52 -3.29 -17.08
CA ILE A 94 -30.86 -3.42 -18.51
C ILE A 94 -32.17 -4.23 -18.74
N ALA A 95 -32.70 -4.90 -17.71
CA ALA A 95 -33.91 -5.71 -17.80
C ALA A 95 -35.12 -5.05 -17.11
N SER A 96 -35.76 -4.08 -17.80
CA SER A 96 -37.13 -3.64 -17.52
C SER A 96 -37.78 -3.07 -18.79
N THR A 97 -38.12 -3.96 -19.72
CA THR A 97 -39.15 -3.67 -20.72
C THR A 97 -40.52 -3.94 -20.10
N ASN A 98 -41.34 -2.91 -19.92
CA ASN A 98 -42.77 -3.10 -20.17
C ASN A 98 -43.49 -1.81 -20.57
N ASP A 99 -44.41 -2.00 -21.51
CA ASP A 99 -45.32 -1.02 -22.09
C ASP A 99 -46.60 -0.91 -21.24
N GLN A 100 -47.13 0.30 -21.07
CA GLN A 100 -48.53 0.61 -21.43
C GLN A 100 -48.91 2.09 -21.22
N THR A 101 -49.94 2.49 -21.96
CA THR A 101 -50.35 3.88 -22.28
C THR A 101 -51.57 4.34 -21.45
N THR A 102 -51.87 5.65 -21.53
CA THR A 102 -53.04 6.45 -21.06
C THR A 102 -52.78 7.28 -19.79
N GLY A 103 -53.08 8.59 -19.73
CA GLY A 103 -53.48 9.57 -20.76
C GLY A 103 -54.01 10.89 -20.15
N SER A 104 -53.87 12.02 -20.85
CA SER A 104 -54.46 13.36 -20.53
C SER A 104 -53.78 14.17 -19.40
N THR A 105 -53.56 15.51 -19.45
CA THR A 105 -53.58 16.51 -20.54
C THR A 105 -52.75 17.77 -20.16
N CYS A 106 -52.34 18.52 -21.19
CA CYS A 106 -51.48 19.71 -21.30
C CYS A 106 -51.31 20.75 -20.16
N TYR A 107 -50.11 21.37 -20.13
CA TYR A 107 -49.92 22.75 -20.63
C TYR A 107 -48.46 22.97 -21.08
N SER A 108 -48.24 23.76 -22.13
CA SER A 108 -46.93 24.08 -22.70
C SER A 108 -46.70 25.59 -22.69
N PRO A 109 -45.44 26.05 -22.77
CA PRO A 109 -45.14 27.00 -23.83
C PRO A 109 -43.94 26.59 -24.69
N THR A 110 -44.11 26.74 -25.99
CA THR A 110 -43.06 26.98 -27.01
C THR A 110 -42.26 28.24 -26.59
N VAL A 111 -40.96 28.43 -26.83
CA VAL A 111 -40.05 28.10 -27.95
C VAL A 111 -38.62 27.87 -27.41
N ASP A 112 -37.57 27.47 -28.14
CA ASP A 112 -37.41 27.21 -29.58
C ASP A 112 -36.35 26.09 -29.83
N ALA A 113 -36.04 25.78 -31.09
CA ALA A 113 -35.03 24.80 -31.48
C ALA A 113 -33.72 25.43 -31.99
N THR A 114 -32.57 24.98 -31.48
CA THR A 114 -31.33 24.90 -32.27
C THR A 114 -30.50 23.72 -31.79
N SER A 115 -30.30 22.74 -32.67
CA SER A 115 -29.47 21.58 -32.41
C SER A 115 -27.99 21.93 -32.52
N ALA A 116 -27.25 21.81 -31.42
CA ALA A 116 -25.80 21.84 -31.42
C ALA A 116 -25.25 20.61 -30.68
N THR A 117 -24.38 19.88 -31.38
CA THR A 117 -23.58 18.74 -30.95
C THR A 117 -23.10 18.78 -29.48
N PRO A 118 -23.17 17.66 -28.74
CA PRO A 118 -22.45 17.52 -27.49
C PRO A 118 -20.97 17.26 -27.79
N VAL A 119 -20.22 18.32 -28.09
CA VAL A 119 -18.76 18.26 -27.96
C VAL A 119 -18.45 18.03 -26.49
N ALA A 120 -17.99 16.83 -26.18
CA ALA A 120 -17.59 16.44 -24.84
C ALA A 120 -16.24 17.08 -24.48
N GLU A 121 -16.21 18.41 -24.41
CA GLU A 121 -15.16 19.13 -23.70
C GLU A 121 -15.33 18.83 -22.22
N SER A 122 -14.63 17.80 -21.77
CA SER A 122 -14.54 17.46 -20.36
C SER A 122 -13.71 18.53 -19.67
N ASP A 123 -14.37 19.62 -19.32
CA ASP A 123 -13.81 20.77 -18.63
C ASP A 123 -12.92 20.28 -17.48
N SER A 124 -11.64 20.60 -17.57
CA SER A 124 -10.64 20.12 -16.64
C SER A 124 -10.88 20.77 -15.28
N ILE A 125 -11.67 20.09 -14.43
CA ILE A 125 -11.77 20.41 -13.01
C ILE A 125 -10.34 20.48 -12.50
N GLY A 126 -9.89 21.71 -12.21
CA GLY A 126 -8.49 22.04 -11.97
C GLY A 126 -7.95 21.32 -10.75
N ASN A 127 -7.52 20.07 -10.94
CA ASN A 127 -7.01 19.21 -9.91
C ASN A 127 -5.64 19.76 -9.51
N LYS A 128 -5.65 20.68 -8.54
CA LYS A 128 -4.48 21.40 -8.02
C LYS A 128 -3.35 20.39 -7.83
N ILE A 129 -2.36 20.42 -8.73
CA ILE A 129 -1.38 19.37 -8.81
C ILE A 129 -0.58 19.42 -7.50
N ASN A 130 -0.79 18.41 -6.66
CA ASN A 130 -0.20 18.33 -5.34
C ASN A 130 0.99 17.38 -5.43
N ARG A 131 2.16 17.80 -4.93
CA ARG A 131 3.39 16.99 -4.87
C ARG A 131 3.20 15.62 -4.17
N TYR A 132 2.11 15.44 -3.41
CA TYR A 132 1.70 14.16 -2.82
C TYR A 132 1.47 13.07 -3.89
N ILE A 133 2.34 12.07 -3.91
CA ILE A 133 2.22 10.92 -4.82
C ILE A 133 0.98 10.06 -4.44
N PRO A 134 0.01 9.87 -5.36
CA PRO A 134 -1.21 9.10 -5.10
C PRO A 134 -0.96 7.67 -4.65
N ALA A 135 -1.93 7.12 -3.90
CA ALA A 135 -1.83 5.76 -3.38
C ALA A 135 -1.69 4.69 -4.47
N ALA A 136 -2.35 4.87 -5.62
CA ALA A 136 -2.27 3.97 -6.76
C ALA A 136 -0.82 3.86 -7.28
N SER A 137 -0.17 4.99 -7.59
CA SER A 137 1.22 5.03 -8.05
C SER A 137 2.19 4.43 -7.02
N ARG A 138 2.02 4.77 -5.74
CA ARG A 138 2.83 4.18 -4.66
C ARG A 138 2.69 2.66 -4.56
N HIS A 139 1.50 2.11 -4.85
CA HIS A 139 1.28 0.65 -4.85
C HIS A 139 1.87 0.00 -6.11
N LYS A 140 1.72 0.60 -7.30
CA LYS A 140 2.40 0.16 -8.54
C LYS A 140 3.92 0.06 -8.32
N LEU A 141 4.55 1.10 -7.77
CA LEU A 141 5.97 1.13 -7.45
C LEU A 141 6.38 0.05 -6.43
N ALA A 142 5.60 -0.11 -5.36
CA ALA A 142 5.89 -1.11 -4.34
C ALA A 142 5.93 -2.53 -4.91
N LEU A 143 5.03 -2.86 -5.85
CA LEU A 143 4.99 -4.15 -6.54
C LEU A 143 6.14 -4.28 -7.55
N ARG A 144 6.40 -3.26 -8.38
CA ARG A 144 7.51 -3.27 -9.35
C ARG A 144 8.88 -3.46 -8.69
N ASP A 145 9.12 -2.73 -7.60
CA ASP A 145 10.43 -2.65 -6.96
C ASP A 145 10.55 -3.56 -5.72
N SER A 146 9.54 -4.36 -5.41
CA SER A 146 9.45 -5.20 -4.21
C SER A 146 9.76 -4.44 -2.91
N GLY A 147 9.40 -3.16 -2.85
CA GLY A 147 9.72 -2.25 -1.75
C GLY A 147 11.21 -1.94 -1.54
N LYS A 148 12.08 -2.26 -2.52
CA LYS A 148 13.54 -2.11 -2.43
C LYS A 148 14.07 -1.04 -3.39
N CYS A 149 15.28 -0.57 -3.12
CA CYS A 149 15.99 0.38 -3.97
C CYS A 149 16.14 -0.16 -5.41
N SER A 150 15.71 0.64 -6.39
CA SER A 150 15.77 0.37 -7.83
C SER A 150 17.07 0.85 -8.48
N PHE A 151 17.89 1.62 -7.78
CA PHE A 151 19.20 2.08 -8.29
C PHE A 151 20.09 0.90 -8.69
N VAL A 152 20.68 1.03 -9.88
CA VAL A 152 21.67 0.12 -10.46
C VAL A 152 22.97 0.90 -10.65
N ASP A 153 24.10 0.32 -10.24
CA ASP A 153 25.40 0.95 -10.39
C ASP A 153 25.98 0.81 -11.82
N ARG A 154 27.16 1.41 -12.04
CA ARG A 154 27.87 1.37 -13.35
C ARG A 154 28.31 -0.04 -13.77
N HIS A 155 28.23 -1.03 -12.88
CA HIS A 155 28.57 -2.43 -13.11
C HIS A 155 27.32 -3.32 -13.24
N GLY A 156 26.11 -2.74 -13.30
CA GLY A 156 24.86 -3.47 -13.44
C GLY A 156 24.30 -4.05 -12.14
N LYS A 157 24.89 -3.75 -10.97
CA LYS A 157 24.44 -4.30 -9.68
C LYS A 157 23.36 -3.42 -9.06
N ARG A 158 22.20 -4.01 -8.76
CA ARG A 158 21.09 -3.33 -8.06
C ARG A 158 21.36 -3.20 -6.56
N CYS A 159 21.10 -2.03 -6.00
CA CYS A 159 21.32 -1.72 -4.58
C CYS A 159 20.53 -2.62 -3.63
N ASN A 160 19.27 -2.96 -3.95
CA ASN A 160 18.40 -3.88 -3.21
C ASN A 160 18.14 -3.58 -1.72
N SER A 161 18.64 -2.46 -1.16
CA SER A 161 18.31 -2.02 0.19
C SER A 161 16.80 -1.84 0.35
N SER A 162 16.24 -2.32 1.46
CA SER A 162 14.86 -2.08 1.90
C SER A 162 14.74 -0.99 2.97
N ARG A 163 15.87 -0.38 3.38
CA ARG A 163 15.92 0.60 4.48
C ARG A 163 15.80 2.02 3.96
N TRP A 164 14.99 2.83 4.65
CA TRP A 164 14.79 4.27 4.40
C TRP A 164 14.42 4.59 2.93
N ILE A 165 13.33 3.98 2.46
CA ILE A 165 12.93 3.97 1.04
C ILE A 165 12.00 5.15 0.69
N GLN A 166 12.52 6.04 -0.13
CA GLN A 166 11.91 7.25 -0.66
C GLN A 166 11.48 7.05 -2.11
N LYS A 167 10.65 7.96 -2.63
CA LYS A 167 10.13 7.94 -4.00
C LYS A 167 10.66 9.20 -4.68
N HIS A 168 11.32 9.04 -5.80
CA HIS A 168 11.99 10.09 -6.54
C HIS A 168 11.30 10.31 -7.87
N HIS A 169 11.05 11.57 -8.23
CA HIS A 169 10.53 11.98 -9.53
C HIS A 169 11.69 12.12 -10.52
N VAL A 170 11.69 11.32 -11.60
CA VAL A 170 12.73 11.34 -12.64
C VAL A 170 12.66 12.63 -13.43
N HIS A 171 11.52 12.92 -14.06
CA HIS A 171 11.17 14.29 -14.45
C HIS A 171 10.59 14.99 -13.23
N HIS A 172 11.21 16.10 -12.82
CA HIS A 172 10.90 16.72 -11.54
C HIS A 172 9.49 17.30 -11.50
N PHE A 173 8.83 17.18 -10.34
CA PHE A 173 7.48 17.70 -10.13
C PHE A 173 7.35 19.21 -10.45
N ALA A 174 8.38 20.00 -10.13
CA ALA A 174 8.40 21.44 -10.38
C ALA A 174 8.44 21.80 -11.89
N GLU A 175 8.85 20.85 -12.73
CA GLU A 175 8.98 20.97 -14.19
C GLU A 175 7.82 20.30 -14.93
N GLY A 176 6.72 19.97 -14.23
CA GLY A 176 5.56 19.27 -14.79
C GLY A 176 5.64 17.74 -14.71
N GLY A 177 6.59 17.18 -13.96
CA GLY A 177 6.72 15.74 -13.74
C GLY A 177 5.46 15.07 -13.20
N SER A 178 4.93 14.09 -13.94
CA SER A 178 3.74 13.34 -13.55
C SER A 178 3.98 12.44 -12.32
N HIS A 179 2.89 11.94 -11.73
CA HIS A 179 2.94 10.97 -10.63
C HIS A 179 2.78 9.52 -11.09
N ASP A 180 3.01 9.24 -12.36
CA ASP A 180 2.92 7.89 -12.90
C ASP A 180 4.08 7.02 -12.39
N ALA A 181 3.91 5.70 -12.36
CA ALA A 181 4.93 4.80 -11.81
C ALA A 181 6.21 4.79 -12.68
N GLU A 182 6.02 5.13 -13.94
CA GLU A 182 7.01 5.24 -15.00
C GLU A 182 7.93 6.46 -14.78
N ASN A 183 7.39 7.58 -14.26
CA ASN A 183 8.15 8.78 -13.88
C ASN A 183 8.74 8.70 -12.45
N LEU A 184 8.57 7.58 -11.76
CA LEU A 184 8.92 7.45 -10.34
C LEU A 184 9.91 6.29 -10.10
N GLU A 185 10.99 6.60 -9.38
CA GLU A 185 11.99 5.65 -8.88
C GLU A 185 11.81 5.37 -7.38
N THR A 186 12.08 4.13 -6.97
CA THR A 186 12.11 3.73 -5.57
C THR A 186 13.55 3.72 -5.09
N LEU A 187 13.98 4.69 -4.27
CA LEU A 187 15.39 4.85 -3.88
C LEU A 187 15.56 4.76 -2.37
N CYS A 188 16.68 4.19 -1.90
CA CYS A 188 17.08 4.40 -0.50
C CYS A 188 17.63 5.81 -0.31
N TRP A 189 17.56 6.35 0.91
CA TRP A 189 18.00 7.70 1.26
C TRP A 189 19.36 8.09 0.64
N ALA A 190 20.37 7.22 0.69
CA ALA A 190 21.69 7.50 0.12
C ALA A 190 21.67 7.72 -1.40
N HIS A 191 20.97 6.88 -2.16
CA HIS A 191 20.84 7.04 -3.63
C HIS A 191 19.87 8.16 -4.01
N HIS A 192 18.88 8.47 -3.16
CA HIS A 192 18.02 9.63 -3.35
C HIS A 192 18.81 10.93 -3.20
N VAL A 193 19.64 11.05 -2.15
CA VAL A 193 20.56 12.20 -1.98
C VAL A 193 21.59 12.27 -3.11
N MET A 194 22.09 11.14 -3.61
CA MET A 194 22.98 11.09 -4.77
C MET A 194 22.30 11.67 -6.04
N LYS A 195 21.05 11.29 -6.31
CA LYS A 195 20.28 11.78 -7.47
C LYS A 195 19.98 13.29 -7.43
N HIS A 196 19.96 13.92 -6.25
CA HIS A 196 19.79 15.39 -6.09
C HIS A 196 21.10 16.19 -6.10
N ARG A 197 22.26 15.55 -6.31
CA ARG A 197 23.59 16.19 -6.30
C ARG A 197 24.25 16.29 -7.68
N HIS A 198 23.53 15.88 -8.72
CA HIS A 198 23.96 15.82 -10.11
C HIS A 198 22.91 16.52 -10.98
#